data_AF-A0A085UMJ8-F1
#
_entry.id   AF-A0A085UMJ8-F1
#
_cell.length_a   1.000
_cell.length_b   1.000
_cell.length_c   1.000
_cell.angle_alpha   90.00
_cell.angle_beta   90.00
_cell.angle_gamma   90.00
#
_symmetry.space_group_name_H-M   'P 1'
#
loop_
_entity.id
_entity.type
_entity.pdbx_description
1 polymer ?
#
loop_
_entity_poly.entity_id
_entity_poly.type
_entity_poly.pdbx_seq_one_letter_code
_entity_poly.pdbx_strand_id
1 'polypeptide(L)'
;TQILADDSLTVVGNQHISAANHLVSAAGQVHLNSKMHAVIDAGMTATLKAGGQWINITPLGIFSSVPILPGGVPTPGMPAVPGTPLAVAKQTVLPASASSSSGGPSASEALPALLAGDAPIVELCQKPQGKTPMECPLPDCPCARALGVGGKQ
;
A
#
# COMPACT_ATOMS: atom_id res chain seq x y z
N THR A 1 -3.21 -1.75 -16.52
CA THR A 1 -3.47 -3.15 -16.10
C THR A 1 -4.96 -3.42 -16.28
N GLN A 2 -5.35 -4.68 -16.48
CA GLN A 2 -6.75 -5.08 -16.52
C GLN A 2 -6.94 -6.20 -15.49
N ILE A 3 -7.91 -6.03 -14.60
CA ILE A 3 -8.25 -7.01 -13.56
C ILE A 3 -9.59 -7.63 -13.96
N LEU A 4 -9.64 -8.94 -14.11
CA LEU A 4 -10.85 -9.71 -14.49
C LEU A 4 -11.48 -10.40 -13.26
N ALA A 5 -11.40 -9.72 -12.11
CA ALA A 5 -11.85 -10.19 -10.81
C ALA A 5 -12.28 -8.99 -9.96
N ASP A 6 -12.85 -9.25 -8.79
CA ASP A 6 -13.17 -8.20 -7.82
C ASP A 6 -11.90 -7.56 -7.26
N ASP A 7 -11.87 -6.23 -7.25
CA ASP A 7 -10.81 -5.43 -6.63
C ASP A 7 -11.42 -4.52 -5.56
N SER A 8 -10.71 -4.34 -4.45
CA SER A 8 -11.17 -3.52 -3.34
C SER A 8 -10.01 -2.84 -2.62
N LEU A 9 -10.15 -1.54 -2.41
CA LEU A 9 -9.16 -0.72 -1.71
C LEU A 9 -9.79 -0.10 -0.47
N THR A 10 -9.23 -0.39 0.69
CA THR A 10 -9.59 0.26 1.96
C THR A 10 -8.42 1.08 2.47
N VAL A 11 -8.65 2.37 2.71
CA VAL A 11 -7.63 3.31 3.21
C VAL A 11 -8.08 3.82 4.58
N VAL A 12 -7.25 3.62 5.61
CA VAL A 12 -7.54 4.09 6.98
C VAL A 12 -7.23 5.59 7.13
N GLY A 13 -6.22 6.07 6.40
CA GLY A 13 -5.81 7.47 6.40
C GLY A 13 -6.42 8.26 5.24
N ASN A 14 -5.65 9.24 4.74
CA ASN A 14 -6.07 10.08 3.63
C ASN A 14 -5.78 9.41 2.28
N GLN A 15 -6.72 9.56 1.34
CA GLN A 15 -6.52 9.17 -0.05
C GLN A 15 -6.52 10.42 -0.92
N HIS A 16 -5.45 10.65 -1.68
CA HIS A 16 -5.36 11.69 -2.70
C HIS A 16 -5.22 11.04 -4.06
N ILE A 17 -6.14 11.36 -4.97
CA ILE A 17 -6.14 10.88 -6.35
C ILE A 17 -5.98 12.10 -7.25
N SER A 18 -4.87 12.18 -7.97
CA SER A 18 -4.63 13.21 -8.98
C SER A 18 -4.37 12.54 -10.32
N ALA A 19 -5.17 12.90 -11.32
CA ALA A 19 -5.10 12.33 -12.65
C ALA A 19 -5.51 13.39 -13.67
N ALA A 20 -4.91 13.33 -14.87
CA ALA A 20 -5.31 14.21 -15.97
C ALA A 20 -6.76 13.93 -16.42
N ASN A 21 -7.19 12.67 -16.36
CA ASN A 21 -8.55 12.23 -16.65
C ASN A 21 -8.97 11.16 -15.65
N HIS A 22 -10.23 11.20 -15.20
CA HIS A 22 -10.80 10.21 -14.29
C HIS A 22 -12.20 9.80 -14.78
N LEU A 23 -12.34 8.55 -15.19
CA LEU A 23 -13.61 7.97 -15.64
C LEU A 23 -13.99 6.84 -14.70
N VAL A 24 -15.20 6.90 -14.15
CA VAL A 24 -15.78 5.83 -13.33
C VAL A 24 -16.96 5.26 -14.08
N SER A 25 -16.93 3.95 -14.36
CA SER A 25 -18.02 3.22 -14.98
C SER A 25 -18.35 2.00 -14.12
N ALA A 26 -19.62 1.83 -13.77
CA ALA A 26 -20.10 0.72 -12.97
C ALA A 26 -21.33 0.11 -13.63
N ALA A 27 -21.41 -1.22 -13.67
CA ALA A 27 -22.58 -1.93 -14.19
C ALA A 27 -23.80 -1.80 -13.26
N GLY A 28 -23.56 -1.69 -11.95
CA GLY A 28 -24.61 -1.54 -10.94
C GLY A 28 -24.79 -0.09 -10.52
N GLN A 29 -23.88 0.41 -9.67
CA GLN A 29 -24.01 1.73 -9.06
C GLN A 29 -22.66 2.29 -8.61
N VAL A 30 -22.58 3.62 -8.54
CA VAL A 30 -21.51 4.37 -7.87
C VAL A 30 -22.11 5.02 -6.61
N HIS A 31 -21.61 4.65 -5.43
CA HIS A 31 -22.09 5.19 -4.15
C HIS A 31 -20.98 6.01 -3.47
N LEU A 32 -21.24 7.30 -3.29
CA LEU A 32 -20.37 8.22 -2.57
C LEU A 32 -20.98 8.51 -1.20
N ASN A 33 -20.33 8.03 -0.13
CA ASN A 33 -20.78 8.24 1.23
C ASN A 33 -19.74 9.08 2.00
N SER A 34 -20.19 10.19 2.59
CA SER A 34 -19.37 11.04 3.46
C SER A 34 -20.14 11.33 4.74
N LYS A 35 -19.43 11.32 5.88
CA LYS A 35 -20.04 11.59 7.19
C LYS A 35 -20.34 13.08 7.43
N MET A 36 -19.65 13.98 6.72
CA MET A 36 -19.77 15.42 6.93
C MET A 36 -20.26 16.15 5.68
N HIS A 37 -19.45 16.19 4.62
CA HIS A 37 -19.82 16.83 3.36
C HIS A 37 -19.08 16.20 2.17
N ALA A 38 -19.61 16.42 0.98
CA ALA A 38 -18.97 16.10 -0.30
C ALA A 38 -19.02 17.36 -1.18
N VAL A 39 -17.92 17.65 -1.87
CA VAL A 39 -17.78 18.81 -2.77
C VAL A 39 -17.37 18.29 -4.15
N ILE A 40 -18.10 18.71 -5.18
CA ILE A 40 -17.78 18.45 -6.58
C ILE A 40 -17.49 19.79 -7.23
N ASP A 41 -16.22 20.06 -7.52
CA ASP A 41 -15.79 21.22 -8.28
C ASP A 41 -15.47 20.80 -9.71
N ALA A 42 -16.34 21.19 -10.65
CA ALA A 42 -16.23 20.83 -12.06
C ALA A 42 -15.65 21.95 -12.92
N GLY A 43 -15.26 23.09 -12.34
CA GLY A 43 -14.72 24.26 -13.02
C GLY A 43 -15.72 24.99 -13.93
N MET A 44 -16.12 24.37 -15.04
CA MET A 44 -17.02 24.98 -16.04
C MET A 44 -18.45 24.43 -15.97
N THR A 45 -18.61 23.10 -15.94
CA THR A 45 -19.94 22.48 -16.08
C THR A 45 -20.05 21.20 -15.27
N ALA A 46 -21.15 21.04 -14.54
CA ALA A 46 -21.50 19.77 -13.88
C ALA A 46 -22.88 19.31 -14.35
N THR A 47 -22.98 18.10 -14.90
CA THR A 47 -24.25 17.54 -15.41
C THR A 47 -24.57 16.22 -14.71
N LEU A 48 -25.81 16.11 -14.23
CA LEU A 48 -26.39 14.89 -13.68
C LEU A 48 -27.49 14.41 -14.63
N LYS A 49 -27.47 13.13 -15.03
CA LYS A 49 -28.46 12.53 -15.94
C LYS A 49 -29.08 11.28 -15.32
N ALA A 50 -30.40 11.14 -15.44
CA ALA A 50 -31.13 9.95 -14.99
C ALA A 50 -32.45 9.81 -15.74
N GLY A 51 -32.80 8.61 -16.20
CA GLY A 51 -34.09 8.34 -16.87
C GLY A 51 -34.36 9.23 -18.10
N GLY A 52 -33.31 9.64 -18.82
CA GLY A 52 -33.41 10.59 -19.95
C GLY A 52 -33.54 12.07 -19.55
N GLN A 53 -33.70 12.36 -18.26
CA GLN A 53 -33.74 13.72 -17.70
C GLN A 53 -32.35 14.17 -17.24
N TRP A 54 -32.17 15.48 -17.06
CA TRP A 54 -30.90 16.04 -16.64
C TRP A 54 -31.04 17.34 -15.85
N ILE A 55 -30.01 17.59 -15.02
CA ILE A 55 -29.72 18.87 -14.38
C ILE A 55 -28.31 19.27 -14.78
N ASN A 56 -28.12 20.52 -15.19
CA ASN A 56 -26.84 21.06 -15.63
C ASN A 56 -26.52 22.37 -14.90
N ILE A 57 -25.35 22.44 -14.28
CA ILE A 57 -24.82 23.60 -13.58
C ILE A 57 -23.74 24.21 -14.46
N THR A 58 -23.88 25.50 -14.79
CA THR A 58 -22.98 26.24 -15.67
C THR A 58 -22.73 27.64 -15.09
N PRO A 59 -21.82 28.45 -15.65
CA PRO A 59 -21.60 29.82 -15.19
C PRO A 59 -22.83 30.73 -15.39
N LEU A 60 -23.78 30.33 -16.24
CA LEU A 60 -25.03 31.06 -16.48
C LEU A 60 -26.15 30.68 -15.50
N GLY A 61 -25.94 29.65 -14.67
CA GLY A 61 -26.92 29.17 -13.70
C GLY A 61 -27.20 27.67 -13.77
N ILE A 62 -28.31 27.29 -13.15
CA ILE A 62 -28.79 25.90 -13.03
C ILE A 62 -29.94 25.69 -14.03
N PHE A 63 -29.76 24.74 -14.93
CA PHE A 63 -30.72 24.35 -15.94
C PHE A 63 -31.23 22.95 -15.65
N SER A 64 -32.52 22.72 -15.83
CA SER A 64 -33.16 21.42 -15.62
C SER A 64 -34.08 21.10 -16.79
N SER A 65 -34.10 19.85 -17.23
CA SER A 65 -35.00 19.40 -18.31
C SER A 65 -36.47 19.33 -17.88
N VAL A 66 -36.73 19.29 -16.57
CA VAL A 66 -38.06 19.23 -15.95
C VAL A 66 -38.12 20.13 -14.71
N PRO A 67 -39.31 20.53 -14.23
CA PRO A 67 -39.44 21.26 -12.97
C PRO A 67 -38.85 20.50 -11.77
N ILE A 68 -38.23 21.21 -10.82
CA ILE A 68 -37.80 20.64 -9.54
C ILE A 68 -39.03 20.50 -8.65
N LEU A 69 -39.37 19.26 -8.27
CA LEU A 69 -40.54 18.96 -7.45
C LEU A 69 -40.11 18.64 -6.01
N PRO A 70 -40.80 19.16 -5.00
CA PRO A 70 -40.58 18.75 -3.61
C PRO A 70 -41.09 17.31 -3.38
N GLY A 71 -40.41 16.58 -2.51
CA GLY A 71 -40.76 15.19 -2.15
C GLY A 71 -39.81 14.15 -2.74
N GLY A 72 -40.30 12.92 -2.87
CA GLY A 72 -39.50 11.75 -3.28
C GLY A 72 -38.84 11.04 -2.10
N VAL A 73 -38.35 9.82 -2.36
CA VAL A 73 -37.58 9.02 -1.41
C VAL A 73 -36.22 8.76 -2.03
N PRO A 74 -35.10 9.07 -1.33
CA PRO A 74 -33.77 8.78 -1.85
C PRO A 74 -33.59 7.26 -2.00
N THR A 75 -33.02 6.82 -3.11
CA THR A 75 -32.64 5.43 -3.29
C THR A 75 -31.46 5.12 -2.36
N PRO A 76 -31.54 4.10 -1.48
CA PRO A 76 -30.41 3.69 -0.67
C PRO A 76 -29.24 3.24 -1.56
N GLY A 77 -28.05 3.77 -1.30
CA GLY A 77 -26.84 3.31 -1.98
C GLY A 77 -26.36 1.98 -1.39
N MET A 78 -25.96 1.02 -2.23
CA MET A 78 -25.29 -0.20 -1.75
C MET A 78 -23.82 0.14 -1.41
N PRO A 79 -23.34 -0.15 -0.19
CA PRO A 79 -21.92 0.01 0.10
C PRO A 79 -21.10 -1.06 -0.64
N ALA A 80 -19.85 -0.74 -0.97
CA ALA A 80 -18.90 -1.78 -1.35
C ALA A 80 -18.68 -2.71 -0.15
N VAL A 81 -18.57 -4.01 -0.39
CA VAL A 81 -18.22 -5.03 0.63
C VAL A 81 -16.88 -5.64 0.23
N PRO A 82 -15.74 -4.99 0.55
CA PRO A 82 -14.41 -5.54 0.30
C PRO A 82 -14.28 -6.94 0.90
N GLY A 83 -13.71 -7.86 0.13
CA GLY A 83 -13.26 -9.14 0.69
C GLY A 83 -12.18 -8.89 1.74
N THR A 84 -12.17 -9.67 2.82
CA THR A 84 -11.06 -9.63 3.78
C THR A 84 -9.78 -10.09 3.07
N PRO A 85 -8.67 -9.33 3.11
CA PRO A 85 -7.41 -9.79 2.55
C PRO A 85 -7.05 -11.13 3.20
N LEU A 86 -6.71 -12.12 2.37
CA LEU A 86 -6.38 -13.46 2.83
C LEU A 86 -5.22 -13.34 3.84
N ALA A 87 -5.43 -13.84 5.06
CA ALA A 87 -4.36 -13.86 6.05
C ALA A 87 -3.17 -14.61 5.45
N VAL A 88 -2.01 -13.94 5.35
CA VAL A 88 -0.78 -14.61 4.99
C VAL A 88 -0.50 -15.62 6.10
N ALA A 89 -0.75 -16.90 5.81
CA ALA A 89 -0.42 -17.97 6.73
C ALA A 89 1.06 -17.84 7.06
N LYS A 90 1.39 -17.77 8.35
CA LYS A 90 2.78 -17.82 8.83
C LYS A 90 3.37 -19.12 8.29
N GLN A 91 4.18 -19.01 7.22
CA GLN A 91 4.85 -20.18 6.66
C GLN A 91 5.71 -20.77 7.76
N THR A 92 5.27 -21.91 8.28
CA THR A 92 6.09 -22.71 9.18
C THR A 92 7.16 -23.31 8.28
N VAL A 93 8.37 -22.78 8.39
CA VAL A 93 9.53 -23.34 7.69
C VAL A 93 9.68 -24.77 8.22
N LEU A 94 9.45 -25.77 7.36
CA LEU A 94 9.79 -27.14 7.73
C LEU A 94 11.30 -27.21 7.98
N PRO A 95 11.77 -27.84 9.08
CA PRO A 95 13.19 -27.96 9.32
C PRO A 95 13.81 -28.74 8.16
N ALA A 96 14.74 -28.10 7.45
CA ALA A 96 15.57 -28.76 6.46
C ALA A 96 16.33 -29.88 7.19
N SER A 97 16.13 -31.12 6.74
CA SER A 97 16.86 -32.28 7.21
C SER A 97 18.36 -32.01 7.08
N ALA A 98 19.04 -32.03 8.24
CA ALA A 98 20.44 -31.73 8.39
C ALA A 98 21.32 -32.65 7.52
N SER A 99 22.04 -32.06 6.56
CA SER A 99 23.25 -32.67 6.02
C SER A 99 24.44 -32.03 6.73
N SER A 100 25.01 -32.79 7.65
CA SER A 100 26.23 -32.48 8.39
C SER A 100 27.43 -32.29 7.46
N SER A 101 28.04 -31.10 7.47
CA SER A 101 29.46 -30.94 7.13
C SER A 101 30.06 -29.77 7.91
N SER A 102 30.74 -30.13 9.00
CA SER A 102 31.91 -29.49 9.61
C SER A 102 32.10 -27.97 9.50
N GLY A 103 32.01 -27.31 10.67
CA GLY A 103 32.97 -26.27 11.06
C GLY A 103 32.51 -24.81 10.95
N GLY A 104 31.69 -24.36 11.90
CA GLY A 104 31.30 -22.96 12.12
C GLY A 104 29.80 -22.83 12.37
N PRO A 105 29.30 -21.89 13.21
CA PRO A 105 27.86 -21.73 13.40
C PRO A 105 27.26 -21.30 12.06
N SER A 106 26.58 -22.24 11.43
CA SER A 106 25.84 -22.03 10.20
C SER A 106 24.76 -20.98 10.47
N ALA A 107 24.53 -20.07 9.52
CA ALA A 107 23.48 -19.07 9.57
C ALA A 107 22.07 -19.64 9.87
N SER A 108 21.90 -20.97 9.76
CA SER A 108 20.67 -21.68 10.09
C SER A 108 20.38 -21.81 11.60
N GLU A 109 21.38 -21.72 12.49
CA GLU A 109 21.18 -21.81 13.95
C GLU A 109 21.00 -20.45 14.63
N ALA A 110 21.46 -19.36 13.99
CA ALA A 110 21.30 -18.00 14.52
C ALA A 110 19.92 -17.40 14.20
N LEU A 111 19.29 -17.83 13.10
CA LEU A 111 18.04 -17.26 12.61
C LEU A 111 16.83 -17.41 13.58
N PRO A 112 16.65 -18.55 14.29
CA PRO A 112 15.56 -18.68 15.27
C PRO A 112 15.72 -17.75 16.47
N ALA A 113 16.95 -17.48 16.91
CA ALA A 113 17.23 -16.61 18.04
C ALA A 113 17.01 -15.13 17.70
N LEU A 114 17.31 -14.72 16.45
CA LEU A 114 17.03 -13.38 15.94
C LEU A 114 15.54 -13.11 15.72
N LEU A 115 14.74 -14.14 15.40
CA LEU A 115 13.29 -14.01 15.22
C LEU A 115 12.50 -13.99 16.54
N ALA A 116 13.12 -14.37 17.66
CA ALA A 116 12.52 -14.33 18.99
C ALA A 116 12.82 -13.03 19.76
N GLY A 117 13.72 -12.18 19.26
CA GLY A 117 14.07 -10.90 19.86
C GLY A 117 13.59 -9.71 19.03
N ASP A 118 13.12 -8.67 19.70
CA ASP A 118 12.62 -7.41 19.09
C ASP A 118 13.74 -6.49 18.55
N ALA A 119 14.90 -7.05 18.21
CA ALA A 119 16.06 -6.28 17.78
C ALA A 119 16.05 -6.06 16.25
N PRO A 120 16.26 -4.82 15.77
CA PRO A 120 16.35 -4.55 14.33
C PRO A 120 17.55 -5.27 13.71
N ILE A 121 17.35 -5.86 12.52
CA ILE A 121 18.33 -6.59 11.69
C ILE A 121 19.59 -5.77 11.30
N VAL A 122 19.68 -4.51 11.73
CA VAL A 122 20.77 -3.58 11.37
C VAL A 122 22.09 -3.84 12.10
N GLU A 123 22.12 -4.73 13.09
CA GLU A 123 23.33 -5.11 13.84
C GLU A 123 24.04 -6.37 13.26
N LEU A 124 24.15 -6.45 11.93
CA LEU A 124 24.96 -7.49 11.26
C LEU A 124 26.43 -7.06 11.05
N CYS A 125 26.83 -5.92 11.59
CA CYS A 125 28.24 -5.59 11.75
C CYS A 125 28.65 -5.90 13.19
N GLN A 126 29.16 -7.11 13.43
CA GLN A 126 29.80 -7.53 14.69
C GLN A 126 31.12 -6.74 14.93
N LYS A 127 31.08 -5.41 14.94
CA LYS A 127 32.23 -4.59 15.33
C LYS A 127 32.35 -4.67 16.85
N PRO A 128 33.38 -5.33 17.41
CA PRO A 128 33.55 -5.37 18.85
C PRO A 128 33.77 -3.94 19.37
N GLN A 129 33.09 -3.53 20.44
CA GLN A 129 33.28 -2.20 21.02
C GLN A 129 34.76 -1.98 21.36
N GLY A 130 35.34 -0.90 20.83
CA GLY A 130 36.74 -0.53 21.05
C GLY A 130 37.76 -1.15 20.08
N LYS A 131 37.35 -1.97 19.10
CA LYS A 131 38.27 -2.56 18.10
C LYS A 131 38.20 -1.87 16.73
N THR A 132 39.30 -1.92 16.00
CA THR A 132 39.38 -1.37 14.64
C THR A 132 38.89 -2.40 13.61
N PRO A 133 38.42 -1.95 12.43
CA PRO A 133 37.96 -2.87 11.38
C PRO A 133 39.02 -3.87 10.89
N MET A 134 40.30 -3.61 11.13
CA MET A 134 41.42 -4.50 10.80
C MET A 134 41.56 -5.69 11.76
N GLU A 135 40.89 -5.64 12.91
CA GLU A 135 40.88 -6.69 13.94
C GLU A 135 39.62 -7.57 13.85
N CYS A 136 38.93 -7.52 12.71
CA CYS A 136 37.75 -8.34 12.45
C CYS A 136 38.19 -9.79 12.18
N PRO A 137 37.66 -10.78 12.93
CA PRO A 137 38.03 -12.20 12.76
C PRO A 137 37.44 -12.83 11.50
N LEU A 138 36.68 -12.08 10.69
CA LEU A 138 36.06 -12.57 9.46
C LEU A 138 37.07 -12.56 8.30
N PRO A 139 37.26 -13.68 7.58
CA PRO A 139 38.30 -13.81 6.55
C PRO A 139 38.14 -12.86 5.34
N ASP A 140 36.95 -12.27 5.14
CA ASP A 140 36.67 -11.27 4.10
C ASP A 140 35.84 -10.10 4.65
N CYS A 141 36.40 -9.32 5.58
CA CYS A 141 35.70 -8.18 6.17
C CYS A 141 35.54 -7.02 5.16
N PRO A 142 34.31 -6.63 4.76
CA PRO A 142 34.09 -5.53 3.83
C PRO A 142 34.53 -4.17 4.38
N CYS A 143 34.50 -3.98 5.71
CA CYS A 143 34.95 -2.74 6.37
C CYS A 143 36.47 -2.56 6.32
N ALA A 144 37.25 -3.64 6.44
CA ALA A 144 38.70 -3.61 6.29
C ALA A 144 39.08 -3.28 4.83
N ARG A 145 38.35 -3.87 3.88
CA ARG A 145 38.56 -3.63 2.45
C ARG A 145 38.25 -2.19 2.04
N ALA A 146 37.19 -1.60 2.59
CA ALA A 146 36.84 -0.20 2.36
C ALA A 146 37.87 0.80 2.91
N LEU A 147 38.54 0.48 4.03
CA LEU A 147 39.62 1.30 4.59
C LEU A 147 40.97 1.12 3.87
N GLY A 148 41.17 -0.01 3.18
CA GLY A 148 42.38 -0.30 2.40
C GLY A 148 42.43 0.37 1.02
N VAL A 149 41.35 1.00 0.55
CA VAL A 149 41.33 1.76 -0.71
C VAL A 149 41.44 3.26 -0.39
N GLY A 150 42.62 3.63 0.10
CA GLY A 150 42.97 5.01 0.44
C GLY A 150 44.48 5.29 0.45
N GLY A 151 45.31 4.40 -0.10
CA GLY A 151 46.77 4.59 -0.08
C GLY A 151 47.50 3.80 -1.14
N LYS A 152 47.64 4.40 -2.33
CA LYS A 152 48.84 4.31 -3.19
C LYS A 152 49.02 5.63 -3.94
N GLN A 153 49.95 6.45 -3.46
CA GLN A 153 50.99 6.98 -4.36
C GLN A 153 51.91 5.82 -4.72
#